data_AF-A0A532D171-F1
#
_entry.id   AF-A0A532D171-F1
#
_cell.length_a   1.000
_cell.length_b   1.000
_cell.length_c   1.000
_cell.angle_alpha   90.00
_cell.angle_beta   90.00
_cell.angle_gamma   90.00
#
_symmetry.space_group_name_H-M   'P 1'
#
loop_
_entity.id
_entity.type
_entity.pdbx_description
1 polymer ?
#
loop_
_entity_poly.entity_id
_entity_poly.type
_entity_poly.pdbx_seq_one_letter_code
_entity_poly.pdbx_strand_id
1 'polypeptide(L)'
;VFMDVFSCHVNRAPVRGRITRIEHRPGAFLNAALDKASADNERNGLVIDSPNGTVAAVQIAGLVARRIVCWAEAGGTIGIGERFGLIRFGSRVDVFLPSTATPRVAVGQTAVGGETILAEFGGVAATPLVRVS
;
A
#
# COMPACT_ATOMS: atom_id res chain seq x y z
N VAL A 1 5.22 1.40 -2.73
CA VAL A 1 5.68 2.54 -1.89
C VAL A 1 6.61 2.00 -0.82
N PHE A 2 7.87 2.45 -0.80
CA PHE A 2 8.86 2.05 0.21
C PHE A 2 8.94 3.11 1.32
N MET A 3 9.13 2.66 2.56
CA MET A 3 9.27 3.50 3.76
C MET A 3 10.53 3.05 4.50
N ASP A 4 11.53 3.93 4.59
CA ASP A 4 12.71 3.71 5.41
C ASP A 4 12.42 3.91 6.90
N VAL A 5 13.44 3.89 7.76
CA VAL A 5 13.26 4.03 9.22
C VAL A 5 12.81 5.41 9.70
N PHE A 6 12.94 6.44 8.85
CA PHE A 6 12.54 7.83 9.15
C PHE A 6 11.17 8.18 8.58
N SER A 7 10.63 7.30 7.74
CA SER A 7 9.34 7.46 7.08
C SER A 7 8.16 7.28 8.05
N CYS A 8 7.01 7.86 7.69
CA CYS A 8 5.76 7.55 8.37
C CYS A 8 5.31 6.13 7.99
N HIS A 9 5.13 5.27 8.98
CA HIS A 9 4.78 3.87 8.79
C HIS A 9 3.28 3.56 8.89
N VAL A 10 2.46 4.57 9.18
CA VAL A 10 1.00 4.42 9.17
C VAL A 10 0.54 4.27 7.72
N ASN A 11 -0.20 3.20 7.44
CA ASN A 11 -0.73 2.93 6.12
C ASN A 11 -2.19 3.35 6.03
N ARG A 12 -2.50 4.04 4.94
CA ARG A 12 -3.82 4.61 4.67
C ARG A 12 -4.43 3.96 3.44
N ALA A 13 -5.75 3.83 3.44
CA ALA A 13 -6.48 3.15 2.39
C ALA A 13 -6.34 3.93 1.08
N PRO A 14 -5.90 3.28 -0.03
CA PRO A 14 -5.69 3.96 -1.30
C PRO A 14 -7.00 4.37 -1.97
N VAL A 15 -8.10 3.71 -1.62
CA VAL A 15 -9.45 3.94 -2.14
C VAL A 15 -10.49 3.71 -1.06
N ARG A 16 -11.68 4.27 -1.25
CA ARG A 16 -12.87 3.91 -0.47
C ARG A 16 -13.47 2.61 -1.00
N GLY A 17 -14.16 1.86 -0.15
CA GLY A 17 -14.89 0.67 -0.58
C GLY A 17 -15.26 -0.27 0.54
N ARG A 18 -15.66 -1.49 0.17
CA ARG A 18 -15.89 -2.59 1.10
C ARG A 18 -14.68 -3.50 1.14
N ILE A 19 -14.21 -3.85 2.33
CA ILE A 19 -13.12 -4.81 2.48
C ILE A 19 -13.71 -6.20 2.30
N THR A 20 -13.37 -6.87 1.20
CA THR A 20 -13.89 -8.20 0.89
C THR A 20 -13.04 -9.32 1.48
N ARG A 21 -11.74 -9.06 1.69
CA ARG A 21 -10.80 -10.04 2.24
C ARG A 21 -9.66 -9.35 2.97
N ILE A 22 -9.26 -9.93 4.09
CA ILE A 22 -7.98 -9.66 4.76
C ILE A 22 -7.26 -10.98 4.91
N GLU A 23 -6.00 -11.04 4.50
CA GLU A 23 -5.18 -12.25 4.65
C GLU A 23 -3.79 -11.90 5.17
N HIS A 24 -3.51 -12.41 6.36
CA HIS A 24 -2.19 -12.33 6.97
C HIS A 24 -1.39 -13.59 6.65
N ARG A 25 -0.16 -13.43 6.18
CA ARG A 25 0.79 -14.52 5.99
C ARG A 25 2.04 -14.26 6.83
N PRO A 26 2.37 -15.13 7.80
CA PRO A 26 3.64 -15.06 8.50
C PRO A 26 4.78 -15.34 7.52
N GLY A 27 5.96 -14.79 7.79
CA GLY A 27 7.14 -14.96 6.95
C GLY A 27 8.44 -14.56 7.65
N ALA A 28 9.53 -14.60 6.90
CA ALA A 28 10.87 -14.18 7.28
C ALA A 28 11.00 -12.64 7.34
N PHE A 29 12.21 -12.16 7.63
CA PHE A 29 12.51 -10.73 7.77
C PHE A 29 13.67 -10.35 6.85
N LEU A 30 13.48 -10.43 5.54
CA LEU A 30 14.46 -9.98 4.53
C LEU A 30 14.28 -8.47 4.24
N ASN A 31 15.24 -7.83 3.56
CA ASN A 31 15.13 -6.40 3.22
C ASN A 31 13.93 -6.14 2.28
N ALA A 32 12.99 -5.28 2.69
CA ALA A 32 11.74 -4.98 1.96
C ALA A 32 11.94 -4.26 0.61
N ALA A 33 13.13 -3.71 0.35
CA ALA A 33 13.46 -3.13 -0.95
C ALA A 33 13.69 -4.19 -2.05
N LEU A 34 13.93 -5.46 -1.68
CA LEU A 34 14.19 -6.54 -2.63
C LEU A 34 12.87 -7.18 -3.11
N ASP A 35 12.77 -7.52 -4.40
CA ASP A 35 11.57 -8.15 -4.96
C ASP A 35 11.17 -9.46 -4.26
N LYS A 36 12.16 -10.25 -3.82
CA LYS A 36 11.97 -11.51 -3.09
C LYS A 36 11.29 -11.32 -1.72
N ALA A 37 11.37 -10.14 -1.12
CA ALA A 37 10.73 -9.85 0.16
C ALA A 37 9.21 -10.05 0.10
N SER A 38 8.59 -9.83 -1.06
CA SER A 38 7.15 -10.02 -1.25
C SER A 38 6.71 -11.47 -1.05
N ALA A 39 7.58 -12.45 -1.33
CA ALA A 39 7.27 -13.88 -1.27
C ALA A 39 7.58 -14.46 0.12
N ASP A 40 8.71 -14.04 0.70
CA ASP A 40 9.27 -14.68 1.89
C ASP A 40 8.93 -13.93 3.18
N ASN A 41 8.65 -12.62 3.14
CA ASN A 41 8.43 -11.84 4.37
C ASN A 41 7.00 -11.89 4.90
N GLU A 42 6.87 -11.60 6.19
CA GLU A 42 5.57 -11.32 6.81
C GLU A 42 4.81 -10.26 6.00
N ARG A 43 3.57 -10.58 5.64
CA ARG A 43 2.71 -9.69 4.87
C ARG A 43 1.26 -9.76 5.29
N ASN A 44 0.54 -8.65 5.08
CA ASN A 44 -0.89 -8.55 5.31
C ASN A 44 -1.54 -7.90 4.08
N GLY A 45 -2.44 -8.63 3.42
CA GLY A 45 -3.17 -8.15 2.25
C GLY A 45 -4.60 -7.75 2.60
N LEU A 46 -5.03 -6.59 2.11
CA LEU A 46 -6.42 -6.14 2.09
C LEU A 46 -6.91 -6.11 0.65
N VAL A 47 -8.08 -6.69 0.39
CA VAL A 47 -8.81 -6.55 -0.89
C VAL A 47 -10.00 -5.64 -0.66
N ILE A 48 -10.07 -4.56 -1.43
CA ILE A 48 -11.09 -3.52 -1.33
C ILE A 48 -11.89 -3.53 -2.63
N ASP A 49 -13.18 -3.82 -2.51
CA ASP A 49 -14.14 -3.63 -3.58
C ASP A 49 -14.58 -2.16 -3.61
N SER A 50 -14.05 -1.43 -4.60
CA SER A 50 -14.24 0.00 -4.77
C SER A 50 -15.21 0.25 -5.94
N PRO A 51 -15.94 1.39 -5.95
CA PRO A 51 -16.81 1.76 -7.08
C PRO A 51 -16.13 1.76 -8.45
N ASN A 52 -14.81 1.88 -8.51
CA ASN A 52 -14.02 1.92 -9.74
C ASN A 52 -13.27 0.60 -10.03
N GLY A 53 -13.66 -0.49 -9.37
CA GLY A 53 -13.04 -1.81 -9.49
C GLY A 53 -12.24 -2.22 -8.26
N THR A 54 -11.84 -3.49 -8.24
CA THR A 54 -11.12 -4.07 -7.11
C THR A 54 -9.69 -3.52 -7.00
N VAL A 55 -9.33 -3.11 -5.79
CA VAL A 55 -7.97 -2.64 -5.44
C VAL A 55 -7.46 -3.51 -4.29
N ALA A 56 -6.18 -3.85 -4.30
CA ALA A 56 -5.56 -4.51 -3.15
C ALA A 56 -4.40 -3.67 -2.59
N ALA A 57 -4.26 -3.67 -1.27
CA ALA A 57 -3.13 -3.10 -0.56
C ALA A 57 -2.43 -4.20 0.23
N VAL A 58 -1.14 -4.43 -0.01
CA VAL A 58 -0.35 -5.44 0.67
C VAL A 58 0.75 -4.76 1.46
N GLN A 59 0.66 -4.88 2.78
CA GLN A 59 1.69 -4.48 3.71
C GLN A 59 2.77 -5.57 3.74
N ILE A 60 4.03 -5.20 3.58
CA ILE A 60 5.18 -6.11 3.60
C ILE A 60 6.16 -5.58 4.64
N ALA A 61 6.40 -6.37 5.69
CA ALA A 61 7.42 -6.07 6.69
C ALA A 61 8.81 -6.30 6.10
N GLY A 62 9.78 -5.44 6.45
CA GLY A 62 11.19 -5.62 6.10
C GLY A 62 12.04 -6.15 7.26
N LEU A 63 13.35 -6.15 7.05
CA LEU A 63 14.37 -6.71 7.97
C LEU A 63 14.28 -6.19 9.41
N VAL A 64 13.98 -4.91 9.59
CA VAL A 64 13.88 -4.27 10.91
C VAL A 64 12.45 -4.37 11.47
N ALA A 65 11.44 -4.54 10.60
CA ALA A 65 10.05 -4.63 10.97
C ALA A 65 9.67 -6.01 11.49
N ARG A 66 9.26 -6.08 12.75
CA ARG A 66 8.90 -7.35 13.40
C ARG A 66 7.40 -7.65 13.46
N ARG A 67 6.54 -6.72 13.04
CA ARG A 67 5.09 -6.90 13.15
C ARG A 67 4.31 -5.94 12.28
N ILE A 68 3.39 -6.50 11.51
CA ILE A 68 2.30 -5.76 10.88
C ILE A 68 1.13 -5.67 11.85
N VAL A 69 0.53 -4.48 11.96
CA VAL A 69 -0.73 -4.27 12.67
C VAL A 69 -1.77 -3.83 11.64
N CYS A 70 -2.86 -4.58 11.56
CA CYS A 70 -4.04 -4.23 10.78
C CYS A 70 -5.17 -3.88 11.75
N TRP A 71 -5.75 -2.71 11.59
CA TRP A 71 -6.91 -2.25 12.37
C TRP A 71 -8.23 -2.44 11.61
N ALA A 72 -8.15 -2.66 10.31
CA ALA A 72 -9.32 -2.90 9.48
C ALA A 72 -9.84 -4.34 9.63
N GLU A 73 -11.13 -4.51 9.37
CA GLU A 73 -11.83 -5.79 9.49
C GLU A 73 -12.46 -6.21 8.16
N ALA A 74 -12.39 -7.51 7.85
CA ALA A 74 -13.04 -8.06 6.66
C ALA A 74 -14.57 -7.91 6.79
N GLY A 75 -15.21 -7.50 5.70
CA GLY A 75 -16.63 -7.19 5.66
C GLY A 75 -16.97 -5.73 6.03
N GLY A 76 -16.05 -5.00 6.63
CA GLY A 76 -16.20 -3.58 6.93
C GLY A 76 -16.15 -2.68 5.69
N THR A 77 -16.60 -1.44 5.84
CA THR A 77 -16.34 -0.36 4.87
C THR A 77 -15.11 0.43 5.29
N ILE A 78 -14.43 1.03 4.32
CA ILE A 78 -13.27 1.89 4.57
C ILE A 78 -13.32 3.14 3.71
N GLY A 79 -13.00 4.28 4.30
CA GLY A 79 -12.88 5.56 3.60
C GLY A 79 -11.53 5.72 2.91
N ILE A 80 -11.49 6.53 1.84
CA ILE A 80 -10.22 6.91 1.21
C ILE A 80 -9.35 7.69 2.21
N GLY A 81 -8.07 7.34 2.31
CA GLY A 81 -7.14 7.96 3.25
C GLY A 81 -7.32 7.54 4.72
N GLU A 82 -8.32 6.71 5.03
CA GLU A 82 -8.51 6.16 6.37
C GLU A 82 -7.32 5.28 6.78
N ARG A 83 -6.91 5.35 8.03
CA ARG A 83 -5.78 4.55 8.55
C ARG A 83 -6.24 3.11 8.73
N PHE A 84 -5.62 2.17 8.03
CA PHE A 84 -5.98 0.75 8.15
C PHE A 84 -4.91 -0.10 8.84
N GLY A 85 -3.67 0.40 8.94
CA GLY A 85 -2.62 -0.37 9.59
C GLY A 85 -1.31 0.39 9.81
N LEU A 86 -0.35 -0.33 10.36
CA LEU A 86 0.99 0.12 10.69
C LEU A 86 1.99 -1.02 10.45
N ILE A 87 3.15 -0.70 9.88
CA ILE A 87 4.28 -1.64 9.79
C ILE A 87 5.49 -1.02 10.47
N ARG A 88 5.97 -1.59 11.57
CA ARG A 88 7.03 -0.95 12.38
C ARG A 88 8.39 -0.93 11.65
N PHE A 89 8.88 0.23 11.17
CA PHE A 89 10.25 0.48 10.66
C PHE A 89 10.75 -0.35 9.46
N GLY A 90 11.11 0.33 8.35
CA GLY A 90 11.69 -0.32 7.17
C GLY A 90 10.71 -1.28 6.49
N SER A 91 9.74 -0.72 5.76
CA SER A 91 8.61 -1.48 5.21
C SER A 91 8.22 -1.05 3.80
N ARG A 92 7.34 -1.84 3.18
CA ARG A 92 6.78 -1.57 1.86
C ARG A 92 5.27 -1.77 1.86
N VAL A 93 4.57 -0.96 1.08
CA VAL A 93 3.17 -1.21 0.70
C VAL A 93 3.08 -1.32 -0.80
N ASP A 94 2.55 -2.45 -1.27
CA ASP A 94 2.15 -2.65 -2.66
C ASP A 94 0.69 -2.30 -2.82
N VAL A 95 0.37 -1.55 -3.88
CA VAL A 95 -1.00 -1.22 -4.24
C VAL A 95 -1.26 -1.78 -5.63
N PHE A 96 -2.17 -2.73 -5.71
CA PHE A 96 -2.61 -3.35 -6.94
C PHE A 96 -3.86 -2.64 -7.41
N LEU A 97 -3.80 -2.09 -8.63
CA LEU A 97 -4.84 -1.29 -9.23
C LEU A 97 -5.48 -2.05 -10.41
N PRO A 98 -6.75 -1.80 -10.74
CA PRO A 98 -7.34 -2.32 -11.96
C PRO A 98 -6.61 -1.76 -13.18
N SER A 99 -6.63 -2.49 -14.30
CA SER A 99 -5.96 -2.08 -15.55
C SER A 99 -6.48 -0.77 -16.15
N THR A 100 -7.66 -0.32 -15.71
CA THR A 100 -8.28 0.96 -16.09
C THR A 100 -7.77 2.16 -15.28
N ALA A 101 -6.93 1.93 -14.27
CA ALA A 101 -6.34 3.00 -13.47
C ALA A 101 -5.08 3.56 -14.15
N THR A 102 -4.97 4.88 -14.14
CA THR A 102 -3.83 5.62 -14.71
C THR A 102 -2.92 6.09 -13.58
N PRO A 103 -1.65 5.62 -13.51
CA PRO A 103 -0.70 6.05 -12.49
C PRO A 103 -0.47 7.57 -12.51
N ARG A 104 -0.37 8.18 -11.33
CA ARG A 104 -0.09 9.63 -11.13
C ARG A 104 1.22 9.88 -10.39
N VAL A 105 2.03 8.84 -10.21
CA VAL A 105 3.34 8.87 -9.55
C VAL A 105 4.42 8.29 -10.44
N ALA A 106 5.67 8.67 -10.18
CA ALA A 106 6.85 8.13 -10.86
C ALA A 106 7.68 7.21 -9.95
N VAL A 107 8.46 6.33 -10.56
CA VAL A 107 9.49 5.56 -9.83
C VAL A 107 10.52 6.54 -9.25
N GLY A 108 10.87 6.33 -7.98
CA GLY A 108 11.80 7.21 -7.24
C GLY A 108 11.16 8.44 -6.61
N GLN A 109 9.88 8.72 -6.87
CA GLN A 109 9.15 9.80 -6.21
C GLN A 109 8.88 9.47 -4.73
N THR A 110 9.11 10.45 -3.86
CA THR A 110 8.65 10.42 -2.47
C THR A 110 7.14 10.57 -2.38
N ALA A 111 6.46 9.61 -1.72
CA ALA A 111 5.03 9.67 -1.47
C ALA A 111 4.74 10.13 -0.04
N VAL A 112 3.83 11.09 0.11
CA VAL A 112 3.30 11.58 1.39
C VAL A 112 2.00 10.86 1.72
N GLY A 113 1.96 10.20 2.88
CA GLY A 113 0.84 9.36 3.29
C GLY A 113 -0.46 10.13 3.49
N GLY A 114 -1.46 9.84 2.65
CA GLY A 114 -2.78 10.50 2.68
C GLY A 114 -2.90 11.73 1.77
N GLU A 115 -1.80 12.15 1.13
CA GLU A 115 -1.78 13.33 0.25
C GLU A 115 -1.39 12.95 -1.19
N THR A 116 -0.40 12.06 -1.36
CA THR A 116 0.06 11.65 -2.69
C THR A 116 -0.97 10.73 -3.36
N ILE A 117 -1.50 11.17 -4.49
CA ILE A 117 -2.39 10.39 -5.34
C ILE A 117 -1.53 9.39 -6.13
N LEU A 118 -1.71 8.09 -5.88
CA LEU A 118 -0.98 7.03 -6.59
C LEU A 118 -1.47 6.84 -8.02
N ALA A 119 -2.78 6.92 -8.23
CA ALA A 119 -3.43 6.73 -9.52
C ALA A 119 -4.81 7.39 -9.55
N GLU A 120 -5.34 7.58 -10.75
CA GLU A 120 -6.67 8.08 -11.03
C GLU A 120 -7.44 7.05 -11.88
N PHE A 121 -8.75 6.96 -11.69
CA PHE A 121 -9.62 6.11 -12.50
C PHE A 121 -10.17 6.91 -13.69
N GLY A 122 -10.11 6.33 -14.89
CA GLY A 122 -10.66 6.97 -16.10
C GLY A 122 -9.87 8.19 -16.60
N GLY A 123 -8.72 8.49 -16.00
CA GLY A 123 -7.83 9.55 -16.45
C GLY A 123 -7.02 9.17 -17.69
N VAL A 124 -6.62 10.15 -18.50
CA VAL A 124 -5.69 9.95 -19.63
C VAL A 124 -4.26 9.88 -19.08
N ALA A 125 -3.47 8.93 -19.59
CA ALA A 125 -2.06 8.82 -19.24
C ALA A 125 -1.32 10.13 -19.56
N ALA A 126 -0.74 10.73 -18.53
CA ALA A 126 0.11 11.91 -18.63
C ALA A 126 1.40 11.66 -17.86
N THR A 127 2.51 12.22 -18.35
CA THR A 127 3.77 12.19 -17.60
C THR A 127 3.56 12.87 -16.25
N PRO A 128 3.73 12.18 -15.12
CA PRO A 128 3.46 12.78 -13.81
C PRO A 128 4.49 13.89 -13.54
N LEU A 129 4.01 15.08 -13.19
CA LEU A 129 4.84 16.18 -12.70
C LEU A 129 5.23 15.86 -11.26
N VAL A 130 6.46 15.41 -11.06
CA VAL A 130 6.94 14.96 -9.75
C VAL A 130 8.16 15.77 -9.32
N ARG A 131 8.21 16.17 -8.05
CA ARG A 131 9.48 16.52 -7.41
C ARG A 131 10.19 15.21 -7.10
N VAL A 132 11.36 15.01 -7.71
CA VAL A 132 12.34 14.02 -7.24
C VAL A 132 13.12 14.72 -6.14
N SER A 133 13.07 14.20 -4.91
CA SER A 133 13.82 14.68 -3.75
C SER A 133 14.95 13.73 -3.45
#